data_AF-A0A4C1YX16-F1
#
_entry.id   AF-A0A4C1YX16-F1
#
_cell.length_a   1.000
_cell.length_b   1.000
_cell.length_c   1.000
_cell.angle_alpha   90.00
_cell.angle_beta   90.00
_cell.angle_gamma   90.00
#
_symmetry.space_group_name_H-M   'P 1'
#
loop_
_entity.id
_entity.type
_entity.pdbx_description
1 polymer ?
#
loop_
_entity_poly.entity_id
_entity_poly.type
_entity_poly.pdbx_seq_one_letter_code
_entity_poly.pdbx_strand_id
1 'polypeptide(L)'
;MQWTKKEKAAEEIQGTKSASKLMATIFWDSEGVLLIDYLSKGTTMNGQYYANLLAQAREVVIQKRRGKLLRGVLFLQDNASVHTARVSRQALKDTGFSEIDHPP
;
A
#
# COMPACT_ATOMS: atom_id res chain seq x y z
N MET A 1 31.25 18.99 27.05
CA MET A 1 30.85 20.06 26.11
C MET A 1 29.36 19.95 25.87
N GLN A 2 28.60 20.91 26.38
CA GLN A 2 27.14 20.92 26.36
C GLN A 2 26.69 21.81 25.19
N TRP A 3 25.90 21.26 24.28
CA TRP A 3 25.33 22.03 23.18
C TRP A 3 23.96 22.56 23.61
N THR A 4 23.84 23.87 23.78
CA THR A 4 22.55 24.58 23.83
C THR A 4 22.53 25.67 22.78
N LYS A 5 21.77 25.43 21.71
CA LYS A 5 21.08 26.49 20.97
C LYS A 5 19.63 26.04 20.84
N LYS A 6 18.72 26.77 21.49
CA LYS A 6 17.29 26.71 21.19
C LYS A 6 17.12 27.28 19.79
N GLU A 7 17.11 26.43 18.78
CA GLU A 7 16.61 26.81 17.48
C GLU A 7 15.10 27.07 17.63
N LYS A 8 14.66 28.20 17.10
CA LYS A 8 13.24 28.56 17.04
C LYS A 8 12.50 27.38 16.41
N ALA A 9 11.35 27.02 16.97
CA ALA A 9 10.44 26.05 16.39
C ALA A 9 10.31 26.34 14.90
N ALA A 10 10.64 25.34 14.07
CA ALA A 10 10.40 25.43 12.64
C ALA A 10 8.91 25.75 12.48
N GLU A 11 8.60 26.92 11.93
CA GLU A 11 7.26 27.19 11.43
C GLU A 11 7.00 26.12 10.37
N GLU A 12 6.13 25.19 10.71
CA GLU A 12 5.62 24.20 9.78
C GLU A 12 4.91 24.98 8.67
N ILE A 13 5.62 25.24 7.57
CA ILE A 13 5.00 25.70 6.34
C ILE A 13 4.06 24.57 5.94
N GLN A 14 2.77 24.71 6.26
CA GLN A 14 1.72 23.86 5.73
C GLN A 14 1.74 24.04 4.22
N GLY A 15 2.49 23.18 3.54
CA GLY A 15 2.61 23.18 2.09
C GLY A 15 1.21 23.13 1.50
N THR A 16 0.89 24.13 0.68
CA THR A 16 -0.36 24.17 -0.08
C THR A 16 -0.44 22.86 -0.86
N LYS A 17 -1.44 22.01 -0.56
CA LYS A 17 -1.62 20.75 -1.30
C LYS A 17 -1.73 21.08 -2.78
N SER A 18 -0.78 20.61 -3.58
CA SER A 18 -0.83 20.83 -5.03
C SER A 18 -2.16 20.27 -5.54
N ALA A 19 -2.95 21.15 -6.15
CA ALA A 19 -4.33 20.89 -6.55
C ALA A 19 -4.43 19.87 -7.71
N SER A 20 -3.45 19.01 -7.94
CA SER A 20 -3.33 18.10 -9.10
C SER A 20 -2.66 16.76 -8.80
N LYS A 21 -2.38 16.41 -7.54
CA LYS A 21 -1.79 15.10 -7.21
C LYS A 21 -2.83 13.97 -7.33
N LEU A 22 -2.49 12.93 -8.11
CA LEU A 22 -3.20 11.65 -8.16
C LEU A 22 -2.38 10.59 -7.41
N MET A 23 -3.06 9.60 -6.84
CA MET A 23 -2.42 8.44 -6.23
C MET A 23 -2.74 7.22 -7.08
N ALA A 24 -1.72 6.47 -7.47
CA ALA A 24 -1.85 5.21 -8.17
C ALA A 24 -1.39 4.07 -7.27
N THR A 25 -2.13 2.97 -7.25
CA THR A 25 -1.75 1.72 -6.59
C THR A 25 -1.56 0.64 -7.65
N ILE A 26 -0.37 0.03 -7.65
CA ILE A 26 0.04 -0.93 -8.68
C ILE A 26 0.43 -2.24 -8.02
N PHE A 27 -0.25 -3.32 -8.38
CA PHE A 27 0.14 -4.68 -8.05
C PHE A 27 0.85 -5.30 -9.26
N TRP A 28 2.02 -5.90 -9.06
CA TRP A 28 2.83 -6.46 -10.14
C TRP A 28 3.69 -7.61 -9.64
N ASP A 29 4.14 -8.44 -10.58
CA ASP A 29 5.12 -9.50 -10.34
C ASP A 29 6.15 -9.54 -11.49
N SER A 30 7.03 -10.53 -11.50
CA SER A 30 8.07 -10.66 -12.54
C SER A 30 7.52 -10.89 -13.95
N GLU A 31 6.24 -11.21 -14.12
CA GLU A 31 5.56 -11.33 -15.41
C GLU A 31 4.80 -10.05 -15.79
N GLY A 32 4.87 -9.01 -14.97
CA GLY A 32 4.34 -7.69 -15.26
C GLY A 32 3.17 -7.28 -14.36
N VAL A 33 2.41 -6.30 -14.84
CA VAL A 33 1.38 -5.63 -14.03
C VAL A 33 0.10 -6.47 -13.94
N LEU A 34 -0.37 -6.64 -12.72
CA LEU A 34 -1.59 -7.36 -12.39
C LEU A 34 -2.78 -6.40 -12.36
N LEU A 35 -2.71 -5.38 -11.52
CA LEU A 35 -3.78 -4.41 -11.26
C LEU A 35 -3.18 -3.00 -11.12
N ILE A 36 -3.83 -2.03 -11.76
CA ILE A 36 -3.57 -0.60 -11.55
C ILE A 36 -4.89 0.03 -11.12
N ASP A 37 -4.87 0.72 -9.99
CA ASP A 37 -5.97 1.53 -9.51
C ASP A 37 -5.53 3.00 -9.39
N TYR A 38 -6.40 3.91 -9.79
CA TYR A 38 -6.19 5.35 -9.67
C TYR A 38 -7.19 5.91 -8.68
N LEU A 39 -6.70 6.28 -7.50
CA LEU A 39 -7.54 6.87 -6.48
C LEU A 39 -8.00 8.26 -6.93
N SER A 40 -9.31 8.49 -6.83
CA SER A 40 -9.95 9.77 -7.15
C SER A 40 -9.25 10.95 -6.50
N LYS A 41 -9.13 12.04 -7.26
CA LYS A 41 -8.50 13.27 -6.79
C LYS A 41 -9.18 13.80 -5.53
N GLY A 42 -8.37 14.18 -4.54
CA GLY A 42 -8.85 14.70 -3.26
C GLY A 42 -9.33 13.63 -2.29
N THR A 43 -9.30 12.36 -2.68
CA THR A 43 -9.58 11.22 -1.79
C THR A 43 -8.28 10.72 -1.15
N THR A 44 -8.38 10.26 0.09
CA THR A 44 -7.27 9.65 0.83
C THR A 44 -7.43 8.14 0.84
N MET A 45 -6.34 7.42 0.56
CA MET A 45 -6.29 5.97 0.72
C MET A 45 -6.62 5.62 2.17
N ASN A 46 -7.59 4.74 2.38
CA ASN A 46 -7.94 4.24 3.71
C ASN A 46 -7.89 2.72 3.73
N GLY A 47 -7.91 2.13 4.93
CA GLY A 47 -7.79 0.69 5.09
C GLY A 47 -8.90 -0.11 4.39
N GLN A 48 -10.14 0.41 4.36
CA GLN A 48 -11.24 -0.30 3.69
C GLN A 48 -11.07 -0.29 2.17
N TYR A 49 -10.64 0.84 1.61
CA TYR A 49 -10.31 0.95 0.19
C TYR A 49 -9.21 -0.03 -0.19
N TYR A 50 -8.13 -0.07 0.61
CA TYR A 50 -7.03 -0.98 0.39
C TYR A 50 -7.44 -2.46 0.52
N ALA A 51 -8.28 -2.80 1.51
CA ALA A 51 -8.85 -4.14 1.66
C ALA A 51 -9.62 -4.58 0.40
N ASN A 52 -10.40 -3.68 -0.21
CA ASN A 52 -11.11 -3.97 -1.46
C ASN A 52 -10.15 -4.18 -2.64
N LEU A 53 -9.02 -3.47 -2.68
CA LEU A 53 -7.98 -3.69 -3.68
C LEU A 53 -7.29 -5.04 -3.51
N LEU A 54 -7.03 -5.48 -2.28
CA LEU A 54 -6.46 -6.80 -2.00
C LEU A 54 -7.37 -7.93 -2.49
N ALA A 55 -8.68 -7.81 -2.26
CA ALA A 55 -9.67 -8.76 -2.79
C ALA A 55 -9.65 -8.82 -4.32
N GLN A 56 -9.58 -7.66 -5.00
CA GLN A 56 -9.45 -7.61 -6.46
C GLN A 56 -8.12 -8.19 -6.95
N ALA A 57 -7.01 -7.89 -6.27
CA ALA A 57 -5.70 -8.42 -6.59
C ALA A 57 -5.68 -9.96 -6.52
N ARG A 58 -6.37 -10.56 -5.53
CA ARG A 58 -6.56 -12.01 -5.45
C ARG A 58 -7.20 -12.57 -6.72
N GLU A 59 -8.31 -12.01 -7.15
CA GLU A 59 -9.03 -12.48 -8.35
C GLU A 59 -8.17 -12.35 -9.61
N VAL A 60 -7.48 -11.22 -9.75
CA VAL A 60 -6.57 -10.98 -10.89
C VAL A 60 -5.42 -11.99 -10.91
N VAL A 61 -4.83 -12.30 -9.75
CA VAL A 61 -3.76 -13.31 -9.64
C VAL A 61 -4.29 -14.69 -10.00
N ILE A 62 -5.49 -15.05 -9.55
CA ILE A 62 -6.13 -16.34 -9.90
C ILE A 62 -6.32 -16.46 -11.41
N GLN A 63 -6.76 -15.38 -12.07
CA GLN A 63 -7.01 -15.36 -13.50
C GLN A 63 -5.72 -15.36 -14.33
N LYS A 64 -4.78 -14.45 -14.02
CA LYS A 64 -3.59 -14.19 -14.83
C LYS A 64 -2.42 -15.13 -14.53
N ARG A 65 -2.40 -15.79 -13.36
CA ARG A 65 -1.29 -16.64 -12.89
C ARG A 65 -1.72 -18.04 -12.48
N ARG A 66 -2.84 -18.54 -13.02
CA ARG A 66 -3.47 -19.83 -12.67
C ARG A 66 -2.49 -21.00 -12.52
N GLY A 67 -1.50 -21.13 -13.41
CA GLY A 67 -0.51 -22.22 -13.37
C GLY A 67 0.53 -22.13 -12.25
N LYS A 68 0.65 -20.99 -11.56
CA LYS A 68 1.70 -20.73 -10.55
C LYS A 68 1.18 -20.68 -9.11
N LEU A 69 -0.14 -20.73 -8.91
CA LEU A 69 -0.78 -20.66 -7.58
C LEU A 69 -0.42 -21.83 -6.66
N LEU A 70 0.02 -22.97 -7.22
CA LEU A 70 0.33 -24.19 -6.46
C LEU A 70 1.43 -23.99 -5.41
N ARG A 71 2.27 -22.96 -5.56
CA ARG A 71 3.37 -22.66 -4.62
C ARG A 71 3.01 -21.61 -3.58
N GLY A 72 1.77 -21.10 -3.60
CA GLY A 72 1.37 -19.94 -2.82
C GLY A 72 1.88 -18.63 -3.42
N VAL A 73 1.35 -17.52 -2.92
CA VAL A 73 1.74 -16.16 -3.32
C VAL A 73 2.42 -15.50 -2.15
N LEU A 74 3.63 -14.99 -2.38
CA LEU A 74 4.32 -14.14 -1.42
C LEU A 74 4.00 -12.67 -1.74
N PHE A 75 3.58 -11.93 -0.72
CA PHE A 75 3.11 -10.55 -0.85
C PHE A 75 4.07 -9.60 -0.13
N LEU A 76 4.60 -8.63 -0.85
CA LEU A 76 5.50 -7.61 -0.33
C LEU A 76 4.81 -6.25 -0.39
N GLN A 77 4.80 -5.53 0.74
CA GLN A 77 4.30 -4.17 0.87
C GLN A 77 5.14 -3.41 1.91
N ASP A 78 5.03 -2.08 1.91
CA ASP A 78 5.62 -1.23 2.95
C ASP A 78 4.73 -1.16 4.20
N ASN A 79 5.31 -0.67 5.30
CA ASN A 79 4.67 -0.61 6.62
C ASN A 79 3.71 0.58 6.80
N ALA A 80 3.14 1.12 5.72
CA ALA A 80 2.21 2.23 5.78
C ALA A 80 1.03 1.93 6.74
N SER A 81 0.51 2.97 7.40
CA SER A 81 -0.60 2.82 8.36
C SER A 81 -1.85 2.17 7.74
N VAL A 82 -2.10 2.43 6.46
CA VAL A 82 -3.19 1.82 5.69
C VAL A 82 -2.96 0.33 5.43
N HIS A 83 -1.71 -0.10 5.25
CA HIS A 83 -1.35 -1.50 4.99
C HIS A 83 -1.36 -2.34 6.27
N THR A 84 -0.97 -1.73 7.39
CA THR A 84 -0.93 -2.37 8.71
C THR A 84 -2.25 -2.28 9.48
N ALA A 85 -3.23 -1.53 8.97
CA ALA A 85 -4.57 -1.41 9.56
C ALA A 85 -5.24 -2.78 9.73
N ARG A 86 -6.05 -2.94 10.78
CA ARG A 86 -6.73 -4.22 11.10
C ARG A 86 -7.54 -4.77 9.92
N VAL A 87 -8.29 -3.92 9.24
CA VAL A 87 -9.11 -4.32 8.09
C VAL A 87 -8.26 -4.80 6.91
N SER A 88 -7.13 -4.14 6.66
CA SER A 88 -6.19 -4.49 5.59
C SER A 88 -5.49 -5.81 5.86
N ARG A 89 -4.99 -6.01 7.09
CA ARG A 89 -4.38 -7.28 7.49
C ARG A 89 -5.36 -8.44 7.45
N GLN A 90 -6.62 -8.21 7.82
CA GLN A 90 -7.65 -9.24 7.71
C GLN A 90 -7.91 -9.57 6.24
N ALA A 91 -8.11 -8.57 5.38
CA ALA A 91 -8.30 -8.78 3.95
C ALA A 91 -7.11 -9.50 3.30
N LEU A 92 -5.87 -9.16 3.69
CA LEU A 92 -4.67 -9.85 3.21
C LEU A 92 -4.69 -11.33 3.61
N LYS A 93 -5.02 -11.66 4.86
CA LYS A 93 -5.19 -13.06 5.28
C LYS A 93 -6.27 -13.77 4.47
N ASP A 94 -7.38 -13.09 4.22
CA ASP A 94 -8.50 -13.63 3.44
C ASP A 94 -8.12 -13.86 1.97
N THR A 95 -7.04 -13.27 1.45
CA THR A 95 -6.49 -13.59 0.13
C THR A 95 -5.75 -14.94 0.07
N GLY A 96 -5.31 -15.45 1.22
CA GLY A 96 -4.41 -16.61 1.30
C GLY A 96 -2.97 -16.32 0.88
N PHE A 97 -2.62 -15.05 0.63
CA PHE A 97 -1.25 -14.64 0.37
C PHE A 97 -0.43 -14.62 1.67
N SER A 98 0.85 -14.96 1.57
CA SER A 98 1.79 -14.89 2.69
C SER A 98 2.57 -13.58 2.63
N GLU A 99 2.42 -12.74 3.65
CA GLU A 99 3.16 -11.49 3.77
C GLU A 99 4.65 -11.75 4.04
N ILE A 100 5.53 -11.02 3.36
CA ILE A 100 6.98 -11.04 3.60
C ILE A 100 7.35 -9.86 4.50
N ASP A 101 8.28 -10.09 5.43
CA ASP A 101 8.82 -9.03 6.29
C ASP A 101 9.44 -7.89 5.48
N HIS A 102 9.07 -6.66 5.82
CA HIS A 102 9.63 -5.43 5.26
C HIS A 102 10.21 -4.55 6.37
N PRO A 103 11.49 -4.16 6.32
CA PRO A 103 12.07 -3.24 7.31
C PRO A 103 11.45 -1.83 7.18
N PRO A 104 11.39 -1.05 8.27
CA PRO A 104 10.99 0.37 8.22
C PRO A 104 11.96 1.27 7.46
#